data_AF-A0A822Z145-F1
#
_entry.id   AF-A0A822Z145-F1
#
_cell.length_a   1.000
_cell.length_b   1.000
_cell.length_c   1.000
_cell.angle_alpha   90.00
_cell.angle_beta   90.00
_cell.angle_gamma   90.00
#
_symmetry.space_group_name_H-M   'P 1'
#
loop_
_entity.id
_entity.type
_entity.pdbx_description
1 polymer ?
#
loop_
_entity_poly.entity_id
_entity_poly.type
_entity_poly.pdbx_seq_one_letter_code
_entity_poly.pdbx_strand_id
1 'polypeptide(L)' 'MKGDEARKLLGLPPNSRPTPSQVKAAYKRKAWESHPDRFPANEKPHAESKFKLISEAYSCLQTGKIHLYLLSGSLRQL' A
#
# COMPACT_ATOMS: atom_id res chain seq x y z
N MET A 1 -10.20 -4.63 -7.07
CA MET A 1 -10.08 -3.17 -7.26
C MET A 1 -9.87 -2.83 -8.74
N LYS A 2 -10.33 -1.66 -9.22
CA LYS A 2 -9.93 -1.11 -10.53
C LYS A 2 -8.51 -0.54 -10.44
N GLY A 3 -7.72 -0.64 -11.51
CA GLY A 3 -6.34 -0.13 -11.53
C GLY A 3 -6.23 1.39 -11.29
N ASP A 4 -7.25 2.17 -11.62
CA ASP A 4 -7.29 3.61 -11.34
C ASP A 4 -7.49 3.92 -9.84
N GLU A 5 -8.34 3.16 -9.16
CA GLU A 5 -8.53 3.26 -7.70
C GLU A 5 -7.24 2.90 -6.96
N ALA A 6 -6.56 1.84 -7.40
CA ALA A 6 -5.26 1.46 -6.84
C ALA A 6 -4.22 2.59 -7.00
N ARG A 7 -4.19 3.26 -8.17
CA ARG A 7 -3.31 4.42 -8.40
C ARG A 7 -3.65 5.56 -7.45
N LYS A 8 -4.93 5.90 -7.32
CA LYS A 8 -5.40 6.95 -6.41
C LYS A 8 -5.00 6.69 -4.96
N LEU A 9 -5.12 5.44 -4.49
CA LEU A 9 -4.72 5.05 -3.13
C LEU A 9 -3.22 5.20 -2.89
N LEU A 10 -2.38 4.91 -3.88
CA LEU A 10 -0.94 5.16 -3.81
C LEU A 10 -0.58 6.65 -3.99
N GLY A 11 -1.54 7.52 -4.33
CA GLY A 11 -1.28 8.91 -4.66
C GLY A 11 -0.62 9.08 -6.04
N LEU A 12 -0.92 8.18 -6.97
CA LEU A 12 -0.50 8.22 -8.37
C LEU A 12 -1.64 8.75 -9.24
N PRO A 13 -1.34 9.48 -10.32
CA PRO A 13 -2.36 10.05 -11.19
C PRO A 13 -3.21 8.95 -11.87
N PRO A 14 -4.55 9.10 -11.87
CA PRO A 14 -5.43 8.22 -12.65
C PRO A 14 -5.11 8.39 -14.14
N ASN A 15 -5.30 7.34 -14.94
CA ASN A 15 -4.93 7.31 -16.37
C ASN A 15 -3.42 7.39 -16.71
N SER A 16 -2.52 7.47 -15.72
CA SER A 16 -1.09 7.32 -15.96
C SER A 16 -0.64 5.87 -15.81
N ARG A 17 0.41 5.48 -16.54
CA ARG A 17 1.13 4.21 -16.38
C ARG A 17 2.41 4.45 -15.56
N PRO A 18 2.33 4.45 -14.22
CA PRO A 18 3.50 4.62 -13.38
C PRO A 18 4.46 3.44 -13.57
N THR A 19 5.76 3.73 -13.59
CA THR A 19 6.79 2.68 -13.64
C THR A 19 6.80 1.89 -12.32
N PRO A 20 7.30 0.64 -12.31
CA PRO A 20 7.41 -0.14 -11.08
C PRO A 20 8.16 0.60 -9.95
N SER A 21 9.17 1.39 -10.30
CA SER A 21 9.92 2.24 -9.37
C SER A 21 9.05 3.33 -8.74
N GLN A 22 8.19 3.99 -9.52
CA GLN A 22 7.25 5.00 -9.01
C GLN A 22 6.18 4.35 -8.12
N VAL A 23 5.64 3.20 -8.51
CA VAL A 23 4.66 2.44 -7.72
C VAL A 23 5.27 2.03 -6.37
N LYS A 24 6.53 1.57 -6.35
CA LYS A 24 7.26 1.21 -5.12
C LYS A 24 7.58 2.43 -4.25
N ALA A 25 7.95 3.57 -4.83
CA ALA A 25 8.18 4.81 -4.09
C ALA A 25 6.89 5.33 -3.44
N ALA A 26 5.78 5.31 -4.19
CA ALA A 26 4.47 5.71 -3.73
C ALA A 26 3.97 4.79 -2.60
N TYR A 27 4.10 3.47 -2.76
CA TYR A 27 3.81 2.47 -1.73
C TYR A 27 4.61 2.71 -0.46
N LYS A 28 5.94 2.85 -0.53
CA LYS A 28 6.78 3.07 0.65
C LYS A 28 6.35 4.29 1.47
N ARG A 29 6.04 5.40 0.79
CA ARG A 29 5.54 6.62 1.45
C ARG A 29 4.19 6.40 2.14
N LYS A 30 3.24 5.77 1.43
CA LYS A 30 1.89 5.50 1.96
C LYS A 30 1.89 4.47 3.09
N ALA A 31 2.72 3.45 2.99
CA ALA A 31 2.95 2.44 4.02
C ALA A 31 3.48 3.08 5.31
N TRP A 32 4.48 3.97 5.20
CA TRP A 32 4.99 4.76 6.32
C TRP A 32 3.94 5.69 6.95
N GLU A 33 3.12 6.36 6.13
CA GLU A 33 2.02 7.21 6.60
C GLU A 33 0.94 6.43 7.34
N SER A 34 0.74 5.16 6.99
CA SER A 34 -0.30 4.29 7.55
C SER A 34 0.26 3.27 8.54
N HIS A 35 1.51 3.44 8.98
CA HIS A 35 2.15 2.47 9.86
C HIS A 35 1.57 2.57 11.27
N PRO A 36 1.00 1.51 11.86
CA PRO A 36 0.34 1.52 13.17
C PRO A 36 1.26 1.94 14.34
N ASP A 37 2.59 1.92 14.16
CA ASP A 37 3.55 2.43 15.14
C ASP A 37 3.51 3.97 15.29
N ARG A 38 3.04 4.68 14.26
CA ARG A 38 2.84 6.14 14.32
C ARG A 38 1.52 6.54 14.95
N PHE A 39 0.63 5.57 15.18
CA PHE A 39 -0.72 5.84 15.66
C PHE A 39 -0.89 5.35 17.10
N PRO A 40 -1.61 6.12 17.93
CA PRO A 40 -2.01 5.68 19.26
C PRO A 40 -2.91 4.42 19.18
N ALA A 41 -3.00 3.67 20.28
CA ALA A 41 -3.65 2.35 20.31
C ALA A 41 -5.10 2.33 19.80
N ASN A 42 -5.82 3.45 19.94
CA ASN A 42 -7.17 3.65 19.42
C ASN A 42 -7.22 3.78 17.88
N GLU A 43 -6.17 4.29 17.24
CA GLU A 43 -6.11 4.50 15.78
C GLU A 43 -5.33 3.41 15.04
N LYS A 44 -4.62 2.52 15.75
CA LYS A 44 -3.98 1.32 15.21
C LYS A 44 -4.86 0.50 14.25
N PRO A 45 -6.11 0.14 14.59
CA PRO A 45 -6.96 -0.63 13.66
C PRO A 45 -7.29 0.15 12.38
N HIS A 46 -7.40 1.48 12.47
CA HIS A 46 -7.63 2.33 11.30
C HIS A 46 -6.38 2.41 10.40
N ALA A 47 -5.20 2.52 11.00
CA ALA A 47 -3.92 2.48 10.31
C ALA A 47 -3.67 1.14 9.62
N GLU A 48 -3.96 0.02 10.29
CA GLU A 48 -3.88 -1.33 9.72
C GLU A 48 -4.81 -1.49 8.51
N SER A 49 -6.05 -0.99 8.61
CA SER A 49 -7.01 -1.04 7.51
C SER A 49 -6.51 -0.24 6.29
N LYS A 50 -5.96 0.96 6.51
CA LYS A 50 -5.30 1.76 5.46
C LYS A 50 -4.10 1.06 4.85
N PHE A 51 -3.25 0.45 5.68
CA PHE A 51 -2.08 -0.29 5.22
C PHE A 51 -2.47 -1.49 4.33
N LYS A 52 -3.54 -2.21 4.69
CA LYS A 52 -4.12 -3.29 3.86
C LYS A 52 -4.58 -2.76 2.50
N LEU A 53 -5.32 -1.65 2.47
CA LEU A 53 -5.77 -1.02 1.22
C LEU A 53 -4.60 -0.58 0.31
N ILE A 54 -3.56 0.02 0.90
CA ILE A 54 -2.35 0.45 0.18
C ILE A 54 -1.59 -0.75 -0.39
N SER A 55 -1.52 -1.84 0.37
CA SER A 55 -0.87 -3.09 -0.05
C SER A 55 -1.65 -3.79 -1.16
N GLU A 56 -2.99 -3.80 -1.08
CA GLU A 56 -3.85 -4.33 -2.15
C GLU A 56 -3.70 -3.52 -3.44
N ALA A 57 -3.70 -2.19 -3.32
CA ALA A 57 -3.47 -1.29 -4.44
C ALA A 57 -2.09 -1.50 -5.11
N TYR A 58 -1.04 -1.62 -4.31
CA TYR A 58 0.30 -1.92 -4.79
C TYR A 58 0.36 -3.28 -5.49
N SER A 59 -0.26 -4.31 -4.92
CA SER A 59 -0.36 -5.63 -5.54
C SER A 59 -1.08 -5.55 -6.89
N CYS A 60 -2.24 -4.89 -6.97
CA CYS A 60 -2.96 -4.70 -8.24
C CYS A 60 -2.14 -3.98 -9.32
N LEU A 61 -1.23 -3.08 -8.96
CA LEU A 61 -0.41 -2.31 -9.91
C LEU A 61 0.92 -2.98 -10.24
N GLN A 62 1.51 -3.68 -9.29
CA GLN A 62 2.78 -4.37 -9.45
C GLN A 62 2.60 -5.69 -10.18
N THR A 63 1.43 -6.31 -10.03
CA THR A 63 1.23 -7.66 -10.53
C THR A 63 -0.15 -7.86 -11.13
N GLY A 64 -0.16 -8.34 -12.37
CA GLY A 64 -1.34 -9.02 -12.92
C GLY A 64 -1.64 -10.36 -12.23
N LYS A 65 -0.84 -10.82 -11.26
CA LYS A 65 -0.97 -12.07 -10.50
C LYS A 65 -0.32 -12.01 -9.12
N ILE A 66 -1.16 -11.89 -8.08
CA ILE A 66 -1.00 -12.44 -6.72
C ILE A 66 0.44 -12.91 -6.41
N HIS A 67 1.23 -12.06 -5.77
CA HIS A 67 2.47 -12.52 -5.15
C HIS A 67 2.50 -12.09 -3.68
N LEU A 68 1.92 -12.95 -2.85
CA LEU A 68 2.62 -13.53 -1.69
C LEU A 68 3.22 -12.55 -0.65
N TYR A 69 2.44 -11.60 -0.14
CA TYR A 69 2.84 -10.81 1.05
C TYR A 69 1.94 -11.00 2.27
N LEU A 70 1.19 -12.12 2.34
CA LEU A 70 0.39 -12.47 3.53
C LEU A 70 1.00 -13.60 4.39
N LEU A 71 2.20 -14.10 4.08
CA LEU A 71 2.77 -15.25 4.82
C LEU A 71 3.97 -14.96 5.73
N SER A 72 4.42 -13.71 5.88
CA SER A 72 5.40 -13.36 6.92
C SER A 72 4.88 -12.23 7.78
N GLY A 73 4.13 -12.63 8.80
CA GLY A 73 3.96 -11.82 9.99
C GLY A 73 5.31 -11.33 10.49
N SER A 74 5.55 -10.04 10.34
CA SER A 74 6.35 -9.20 11.23
C SER A 74 6.41 -7.84 10.55
N LEU A 75 5.49 -6.96 10.94
CA LEU A 75 5.60 -5.54 10.68
C LEU A 75 6.73 -4.99 11.58
N ARG A 76 7.98 -5.34 11.26
CA ARG A 76 9.18 -4.80 11.90
C ARG A 76 10.10 -4.27 10.81
N GLN A 77 10.47 -3.01 11.01
CA GLN A 77 11.46 -2.25 10.28
C GLN A 77 11.06 -1.84 8.85
N LEU A 78 10.33 -0.73 8.80
CA LEU A 78 10.77 0.38 7.98
C LEU A 78 11.51 1.39 8.86
#